data_AF-A0A7W8FNK3-F1
#
_entry.id   AF-A0A7W8FNK3-F1
#
_cell.length_a   1.000
_cell.length_b   1.000
_cell.length_c   1.000
_cell.angle_alpha   90.00
_cell.angle_beta   90.00
_cell.angle_gamma   90.00
#
_symmetry.space_group_name_H-M   'P 1'
#
loop_
_entity.id
_entity.type
_entity.pdbx_description
1 polymer ?
#
loop_
_entity_poly.entity_id
_entity_poly.type
_entity_poly.pdbx_seq_one_letter_code
_entity_poly.pdbx_strand_id
1 'polypeptide(L)' 'MVAITVRDIPDGVRDELAARAARAGQSLQEYLRGLLVATADKPTVDDVLARARARVAATGIRVGADDILTNRDADRR' A
#
# COMPACT_ATOMS: atom_id res chain seq x y z
N MET A 1 18.78 10.59 -8.62
CA MET A 1 17.65 11.35 -8.02
C MET A 1 16.54 11.39 -9.04
N VAL A 2 15.31 11.01 -8.67
CA VAL A 2 14.14 11.12 -9.55
C VAL A 2 13.34 12.34 -9.10
N ALA A 3 13.02 13.24 -10.03
CA ALA A 3 12.20 14.42 -9.77
C ALA A 3 10.83 14.23 -10.44
N ILE A 4 9.77 14.56 -9.71
CA ILE A 4 8.39 14.48 -10.19
C ILE A 4 7.80 15.89 -10.10
N THR A 5 7.23 16.36 -11.22
CA THR A 5 6.50 17.64 -11.27
C THR A 5 5.01 17.33 -11.43
N VAL A 6 4.21 17.77 -10.47
CA VAL A 6 2.74 17.68 -10.53
C VAL A 6 2.23 19.05 -10.96
N ARG A 7 1.48 19.09 -12.07
CA ARG A 7 0.96 20.33 -12.65
C ARG A 7 -0.48 20.57 -12.21
N ASP A 8 -0.92 21.82 -12.36
CA ASP A 8 -2.32 22.22 -12.21
C ASP A 8 -2.93 21.91 -10.83
N ILE A 9 -2.10 21.99 -9.78
CA ILE A 9 -2.58 21.90 -8.40
C ILE A 9 -3.26 23.23 -8.04
N PRO A 10 -4.52 23.23 -7.61
CA PRO A 10 -5.17 24.44 -7.11
C PRO A 10 -4.38 25.03 -5.93
N ASP A 11 -4.18 26.35 -5.92
CA ASP A 11 -3.34 27.01 -4.90
C ASP A 11 -3.77 26.67 -3.48
N GLY A 12 -5.07 26.63 -3.20
CA GLY A 12 -5.58 26.26 -1.87
C GLY A 12 -5.18 24.85 -1.42
N VAL A 13 -5.05 23.90 -2.36
CA VAL A 13 -4.59 22.54 -2.05
C VAL A 13 -3.10 22.54 -1.75
N ARG A 14 -2.30 23.26 -2.55
CA ARG A 14 -0.87 23.43 -2.29
C ARG A 14 -0.62 24.07 -0.92
N ASP A 15 -1.37 25.11 -0.59
CA ASP A 15 -1.21 25.87 0.65
C ASP A 15 -1.58 25.05 1.88
N GLU A 16 -2.67 24.28 1.80
CA GLU A 16 -3.04 23.35 2.88
C GLU A 16 -1.98 22.25 3.08
N LEU A 17 -1.41 21.71 1.99
CA LEU A 17 -0.32 20.73 2.08
C LEU A 17 0.95 21.34 2.69
N ALA A 18 1.28 22.58 2.33
CA ALA A 18 2.40 23.31 2.91
C ALA A 18 2.17 23.58 4.42
N ALA A 19 0.95 23.96 4.80
CA ALA A 19 0.59 24.15 6.21
C ALA A 19 0.66 22.84 7.02
N ARG A 20 0.26 21.70 6.43
CA ARG A 20 0.43 20.37 7.04
C ARG A 20 1.90 20.00 7.21
N ALA A 21 2.71 20.23 6.17
CA ALA A 21 4.16 19.98 6.23
C ALA A 21 4.82 20.80 7.34
N ALA A 22 4.49 22.10 7.43
CA ALA A 22 4.98 22.99 8.49
C ALA A 22 4.58 22.50 9.89
N ARG A 23 3.31 22.08 10.08
CA ARG A 23 2.86 21.49 11.35
C ARG A 23 3.58 20.20 11.72
N ALA A 24 4.03 19.43 10.73
CA ALA A 24 4.82 18.22 10.91
C ALA A 24 6.34 18.50 11.08
N GLY A 25 6.78 19.76 10.99
CA GLY A 25 8.19 20.11 11.03
C GLY A 25 8.98 19.64 9.80
N GLN A 26 8.30 19.49 8.66
CA GLN A 26 8.87 18.97 7.42
C GLN A 26 8.81 20.03 6.32
N SER A 27 9.75 19.97 5.38
CA SER A 27 9.58 20.67 4.11
C SER A 27 8.40 20.08 3.32
N LEU A 28 7.76 20.87 2.45
CA LEU A 28 6.67 20.36 1.60
C LEU A 28 7.11 19.16 0.76
N GLN A 29 8.36 19.16 0.26
CA GLN A 29 8.89 18.03 -0.52
C GLN A 29 9.03 16.75 0.30
N GLU A 30 9.51 16.84 1.54
CA GLU A 30 9.61 15.69 2.43
C GLU A 30 8.24 15.13 2.80
N TYR A 31 7.29 16.02 3.10
CA TYR A 31 5.91 15.64 3.41
C TYR A 31 5.26 14.91 2.23
N LEU A 32 5.37 15.46 1.01
CA LEU A 32 4.83 14.84 -0.20
C LEU A 32 5.50 13.50 -0.52
N ARG A 33 6.83 13.40 -0.34
CA ARG A 33 7.53 12.12 -0.49
C ARG A 33 6.97 11.08 0.47
N GLY A 34 6.77 11.44 1.74
CA GLY A 34 6.17 10.56 2.74
C GLY A 34 4.78 10.07 2.34
N LEU A 35 3.93 10.98 1.84
CA LEU A 35 2.60 10.62 1.33
C LEU A 35 2.66 9.65 0.15
N LEU A 36 3.56 9.88 -0.81
CA LEU A 36 3.73 8.99 -1.97
C LEU A 36 4.21 7.60 -1.57
N VAL A 37 5.19 7.52 -0.67
CA VAL A 37 5.70 6.24 -0.14
C VAL A 37 4.58 5.50 0.61
N ALA A 38 3.88 6.16 1.52
CA ALA A 38 2.78 5.55 2.27
C ALA A 38 1.62 5.08 1.39
N THR A 39 1.41 5.75 0.25
CA THR A 39 0.40 5.35 -0.74
C THR A 39 0.87 4.13 -1.53
N ALA A 40 2.15 4.07 -1.91
CA ALA A 40 2.72 2.93 -2.63
C ALA A 40 2.86 1.68 -1.74
N ASP A 41 3.12 1.86 -0.44
CA ASP A 41 3.27 0.75 0.53
C ASP A 41 1.95 0.05 0.83
N LYS A 42 0.81 0.67 0.51
CA LYS A 42 -0.53 0.09 0.67
C LYS A 42 -1.03 -0.42 -0.68
N PRO A 43 -0.77 -1.70 -1.04
CA PRO A 43 -1.32 -2.28 -2.25
C PRO A 43 -2.85 -2.23 -2.18
N THR A 44 -3.48 -2.01 -3.33
CA THR A 44 -4.94 -2.11 -3.40
C THR A 44 -5.38 -3.54 -3.12
N VAL A 45 -6.66 -3.74 -2.78
CA VAL A 45 -7.22 -5.09 -2.61
C VAL A 45 -7.01 -5.92 -3.89
N ASP A 46 -7.17 -5.29 -5.06
CA ASP A 46 -6.93 -5.93 -6.34
C ASP A 46 -5.46 -6.33 -6.54
N ASP A 47 -4.52 -5.48 -6.16
CA ASP A 47 -3.08 -5.83 -6.19
C ASP A 47 -2.75 -7.00 -5.27
N VAL A 48 -3.35 -7.03 -4.07
CA VAL A 48 -3.18 -8.13 -3.12
C VAL A 48 -3.76 -9.42 -3.70
N LEU A 49 -4.96 -9.38 -4.28
CA LEU A 49 -5.61 -10.53 -4.90
C LEU A 49 -4.82 -11.04 -6.11
N ALA A 50 -4.34 -10.14 -6.98
CA ALA A 50 -3.51 -10.48 -8.12
C ALA A 50 -2.20 -11.15 -7.67
N ARG A 51 -1.55 -10.61 -6.64
CA ARG A 51 -0.33 -11.20 -6.06
C ARG A 51 -0.59 -12.57 -5.44
N ALA A 52 -1.71 -12.75 -4.74
CA ALA A 52 -2.09 -14.05 -4.17
C ALA A 52 -2.30 -15.10 -5.26
N ARG A 53 -3.03 -14.75 -6.33
CA ARG A 53 -3.23 -15.64 -7.49
C ARG A 53 -1.92 -16.01 -8.18
N ALA A 54 -1.05 -15.02 -8.42
CA ALA A 54 0.26 -15.25 -9.02
C ALA A 54 1.12 -16.20 -8.16
N ARG A 55 1.08 -16.05 -6.83
CA ARG A 55 1.80 -16.93 -5.91
C ARG A 55 1.29 -18.38 -5.96
N VAL A 56 -0.03 -18.59 -5.95
CA VAL A 56 -0.62 -19.95 -6.07
C VAL A 56 -0.22 -20.60 -7.40
N ALA A 57 -0.25 -19.83 -8.49
CA ALA A 57 0.17 -20.32 -9.80
C ALA A 57 1.66 -20.70 -9.83
N ALA A 58 2.53 -19.89 -9.23
CA ALA A 58 3.98 -20.11 -9.23
C ALA A 58 4.42 -21.29 -8.34
N THR A 59 3.79 -21.49 -7.18
CA THR A 59 4.17 -22.59 -6.28
C THR A 59 3.52 -23.92 -6.65
N GLY A 60 2.40 -23.88 -7.38
CA GLY A 60 1.62 -25.07 -7.73
C GLY A 60 0.96 -25.77 -6.54
N ILE A 61 1.12 -25.24 -5.32
CA ILE A 61 0.56 -25.81 -4.11
C ILE A 61 -0.96 -25.59 -4.12
N ARG A 62 -1.70 -26.69 -4.03
CA ARG A 62 -3.15 -26.72 -3.85
C ARG A 62 -3.46 -27.43 -2.55
N VAL A 63 -4.32 -26.84 -1.73
CA VAL A 63 -4.80 -27.43 -0.48
C VAL A 63 -6.30 -27.62 -0.62
N GLY A 64 -6.77 -28.85 -0.36
CA GLY A 64 -8.20 -29.17 -0.38
C GLY A 64 -8.93 -28.53 0.80
N ALA A 65 -10.24 -28.28 0.64
CA ALA A 65 -11.04 -27.71 1.71
C ALA A 65 -11.00 -28.57 3.00
N ASP A 66 -11.02 -29.89 2.85
CA ASP A 66 -10.97 -30.84 3.98
C ASP A 66 -9.64 -30.75 4.75
N ASP A 67 -8.52 -30.60 4.04
CA ASP A 67 -7.21 -30.42 4.67
C ASP A 67 -7.13 -29.08 5.42
N ILE A 68 -7.71 -28.01 4.85
CA ILE A 68 -7.78 -26.70 5.52
C ILE A 68 -8.58 -26.80 6.82
N LEU A 69 -9.75 -27.43 6.78
CA LEU A 69 -10.61 -27.60 7.96
C LEU A 69 -9.93 -28.44 9.03
N THR A 70 -9.29 -29.55 8.62
CA THR A 70 -8.55 -30.43 9.52
C THR A 70 -7.41 -29.69 10.24
N ASN A 71 -6.58 -28.93 9.52
CA ASN A 71 -5.49 -28.17 10.12
C ASN A 71 -6.00 -27.06 11.04
N ARG A 72 -7.05 -26.34 10.64
CA ARG A 72 -7.66 -25.28 11.45
C ARG A 72 -8.26 -25.80 12.76
N ASP A 73 -8.88 -26.98 12.73
CA ASP A 73 -9.50 -27.57 13.91
C ASP A 73 -8.45 -28.22 14.84
N ALA A 74 -7.29 -28.63 14.30
CA ALA A 74 -6.14 -29.06 15.09
C ALA A 74 -5.49 -27.91 15.88
N ASP A 75 -5.43 -26.70 15.31
CA ASP A 75 -4.86 -25.50 15.96
C ASP A 75 -5.74 -24.95 17.11
N ARG A 76 -6.99 -25.43 17.21
CA ARG A 76 -7.99 -25.00 18.20
C ARG A 76 -8.10 -25.92 19.42
N ARG A 77 -7.29 -26.97 19.50
CA ARG A 77 -7.24 -27.93 20.63
C ARG A 77 -6.00 -27.70 21.47
#